data_AF-A0A6S7KCY9-F1
#
_entry.id   AF-A0A6S7KCY9-F1
#
_cell.length_a   1.000
_cell.length_b   1.000
_cell.length_c   1.000
_cell.angle_alpha   90.00
_cell.angle_beta   90.00
_cell.angle_gamma   90.00
#
_symmetry.space_group_name_H-M   'P 1'
#
loop_
_entity.id
_entity.type
_entity.pdbx_description
1 polymer ?
#
loop_
_entity_poly.entity_id
_entity_poly.type
_entity_poly.pdbx_seq_one_letter_code
_entity_poly.pdbx_strand_id
1 'polypeptide(L)'
;RVEELITGKDDQVRGAAVKIRSKGMKPSRLRRPIQALIPLEINDAENEDAERENPSKKKDDPEETVETLKPRRKAAVAADELRRQWL
;
A
#
# COMPACT_ATOMS: atom_id res chain seq x y z
N ARG A 1 7.41 17.80 -0.69
CA ARG A 1 8.30 19.00 -0.69
C ARG A 1 9.75 18.55 -0.89
N VAL A 2 10.53 19.26 -1.71
CA VAL A 2 11.98 18.99 -1.86
C VAL A 2 12.72 19.46 -0.61
N GLU A 3 13.58 18.60 -0.07
CA GLU A 3 14.42 18.90 1.10
C GLU A 3 15.89 19.09 0.74
N GLU A 4 16.38 18.39 -0.29
CA GLU A 4 17.78 18.42 -0.70
C GLU A 4 17.89 18.23 -2.22
N LEU A 5 18.84 18.92 -2.86
CA LEU A 5 19.20 18.72 -4.25
C LEU A 5 20.45 17.85 -4.35
N ILE A 6 20.46 16.91 -5.28
CA ILE A 6 21.58 15.99 -5.50
C ILE A 6 22.33 16.46 -6.74
N THR A 7 23.51 17.04 -6.52
CA THR A 7 24.45 17.46 -7.55
C THR A 7 25.36 16.30 -8.00
N GLY A 8 25.62 16.25 -9.30
CA GLY A 8 26.63 15.37 -9.89
C GLY A 8 28.04 15.95 -9.74
N LYS A 9 29.04 15.19 -10.22
CA LYS A 9 30.45 15.64 -10.25
C LYS A 9 30.71 16.81 -11.21
N ASP A 10 29.76 17.05 -12.12
CA ASP A 10 29.70 18.13 -13.10
C ASP A 10 29.03 19.40 -12.54
N ASP A 11 28.79 19.45 -11.22
CA ASP A 11 28.01 20.49 -10.52
C ASP A 11 26.57 20.66 -11.04
N GLN A 12 26.10 19.74 -11.88
CA GLN A 12 24.74 19.75 -12.40
C GLN A 12 23.80 19.01 -11.45
N VAL A 13 22.63 19.58 -11.20
CA VAL A 13 21.59 18.95 -10.37
C VAL A 13 20.87 17.87 -11.18
N ARG A 14 21.03 16.60 -10.77
CA ARG A 14 20.41 15.46 -11.47
C ARG A 14 19.30 14.81 -10.67
N GLY A 15 19.19 15.10 -9.37
CA GLY A 15 18.15 14.53 -8.51
C GLY A 15 17.78 15.43 -7.34
N ALA A 16 16.77 14.99 -6.59
CA ALA A 16 16.39 15.61 -5.33
C ALA A 16 15.88 14.55 -4.34
N ALA A 17 16.07 14.84 -3.05
CA ALA A 17 15.39 14.14 -1.97
C ALA A 17 14.07 14.87 -1.66
N VAL A 18 12.96 14.16 -1.80
CA VAL A 18 11.61 14.68 -1.56
C VAL A 18 11.06 14.06 -0.30
N LYS A 19 10.55 14.90 0.60
CA LYS A 19 9.71 14.45 1.70
C LYS A 19 8.29 14.21 1.20
N ILE A 20 7.84 12.98 1.40
CA ILE A 20 6.48 12.53 1.12
C ILE A 20 5.76 12.38 2.46
N ARG A 21 4.55 12.93 2.52
CA ARG A 21 3.63 12.75 3.64
C ARG A 21 2.39 12.09 3.09
N SER A 22 1.95 11.02 3.74
CA SER A 22 0.67 10.38 3.45
C SER A 22 -0.12 10.29 4.75
N LYS A 23 -1.45 10.40 4.68
CA LYS A 23 -2.33 10.38 5.84
C LYS A 23 -2.16 9.06 6.60
N GLY A 24 -1.95 9.15 7.91
CA GLY A 24 -1.76 7.97 8.77
C GLY A 24 -0.41 7.25 8.62
N MET A 25 0.48 7.71 7.74
CA MET A 25 1.81 7.12 7.56
C MET A 25 2.91 8.06 8.06
N LYS A 26 3.99 7.46 8.57
CA LYS A 26 5.20 8.22 8.92
C LYS A 26 5.75 8.89 7.66
N PRO A 27 6.13 10.18 7.72
CA PRO A 27 6.77 10.85 6.61
C PRO A 27 8.03 10.11 6.16
N SER A 28 8.22 9.95 4.85
CA SER A 28 9.38 9.27 4.27
C SER A 28 10.12 10.18 3.30
N ARG A 29 11.37 9.82 3.00
CA ARG A 29 12.21 10.49 2.00
C ARG A 29 12.35 9.60 0.77
N LEU A 30 12.22 10.21 -0.40
CA LEU A 30 12.39 9.55 -1.68
C LEU A 30 13.42 10.29 -2.52
N ARG A 31 14.41 9.57 -3.05
CA ARG A 31 15.40 10.11 -3.99
C ARG A 31 14.87 9.90 -5.41
N ARG A 32 14.64 10.98 -6.14
CA ARG A 32 14.16 10.95 -7.54
C ARG A 32 15.09 11.76 -8.44
N PRO A 33 15.29 11.35 -9.71
CA PRO A 33 15.88 12.22 -10.72
C PRO A 33 15.05 13.50 -10.88
N ILE A 34 15.68 14.63 -11.16
CA ILE A 34 15.00 15.92 -11.27
C ILE A 34 13.98 15.93 -12.42
N GLN A 35 14.27 15.21 -13.51
CA GLN A 35 13.37 14.99 -14.64
C GLN A 35 12.10 14.20 -14.26
N ALA A 36 12.16 13.41 -13.17
CA ALA A 36 11.03 12.65 -12.66
C ALA A 36 10.31 13.37 -11.50
N LEU A 37 10.72 14.60 -11.17
CA LEU A 37 9.97 15.50 -10.28
C LEU A 37 8.92 16.25 -11.09
N ILE A 38 8.09 15.53 -11.84
CA ILE A 38 6.87 16.11 -12.37
C ILE A 38 5.92 16.30 -11.18
N PRO A 39 5.31 17.48 -10.99
CA PRO A 39 4.32 17.65 -9.95
C PRO A 39 3.19 16.63 -10.17
N LEU A 40 3.01 15.72 -9.21
CA LEU A 40 1.77 14.98 -9.10
C LEU A 40 0.77 15.97 -8.51
N GLU A 41 -0.10 16.52 -9.35
CA GLU A 41 -1.24 17.30 -8.90
C GLU A 41 -2.10 16.39 -8.01
N ILE A 42 -1.96 16.54 -6.70
CA ILE A 42 -2.84 15.91 -5.74
C ILE A 42 -4.01 16.89 -5.61
N ASN A 43 -5.17 16.50 -6.13
CA ASN A 43 -6.39 17.27 -5.92
C ASN A 43 -6.69 17.27 -4.42
N ASP A 44 -6.40 18.39 -3.75
CA ASP A 44 -6.71 18.60 -2.33
C ASP A 44 -8.22 18.80 -2.08
N ALA A 45 -9.05 18.72 -3.13
CA ALA A 45 -10.48 19.03 -3.11
C ALA A 45 -11.38 17.95 -2.44
N GLU A 46 -10.85 16.83 -1.97
CA GLU A 46 -11.67 15.75 -1.37
C GLU A 46 -11.57 15.63 0.16
N ASN A 47 -10.90 16.56 0.86
CA ASN A 47 -10.72 16.46 2.32
C ASN A 47 -11.66 17.34 3.18
N GLU A 48 -12.68 18.00 2.61
CA GLU A 48 -13.61 18.82 3.43
C GLU A 48 -14.96 18.18 3.75
N ASP A 49 -15.40 17.10 3.09
CA ASP A 49 -16.78 16.57 3.28
C ASP A 49 -16.93 15.07 3.64
N ALA A 50 -15.86 14.33 3.90
CA ALA A 50 -15.96 12.89 4.19
C ALA A 50 -16.14 12.52 5.68
N GLU A 51 -16.57 13.46 6.54
CA GLU A 51 -16.89 13.20 7.96
C GLU A 51 -18.41 13.17 8.24
N ARG A 52 -19.19 12.57 7.34
CA ARG A 52 -20.61 12.28 7.63
C ARG A 52 -20.98 10.84 7.24
N GLU A 53 -21.39 10.13 8.30
CA GLU A 53 -22.17 8.89 8.34
C GLU A 53 -21.46 7.59 7.98
N ASN A 54 -20.95 6.93 9.03
CA ASN A 54 -20.66 5.51 9.02
C ASN A 54 -21.70 4.78 9.91
N PRO A 55 -22.83 4.29 9.37
CA PRO A 55 -23.78 3.50 10.15
C PRO A 55 -23.41 2.03 10.02
N SER A 56 -22.28 1.61 10.58
CA SER A 56 -21.99 0.18 10.77
C SER A 56 -22.03 -0.18 12.26
N LYS A 57 -23.23 -0.08 12.82
CA LYS A 57 -23.66 -0.95 13.92
C LYS A 57 -24.34 -2.18 13.30
N LYS A 58 -23.66 -3.32 13.31
CA LYS A 58 -24.27 -4.60 13.66
C LYS A 58 -23.29 -5.35 14.55
N LYS A 59 -23.69 -5.52 15.80
CA LYS A 59 -23.16 -6.54 16.70
C LYS A 59 -23.73 -7.89 16.27
N ASP A 60 -23.01 -8.95 16.60
CA ASP A 60 -23.47 -10.26 17.10
C ASP A 60 -22.62 -11.39 16.49
N ASP A 61 -21.70 -11.94 17.32
CA ASP A 61 -21.15 -13.31 17.20
C ASP A 61 -22.30 -14.35 17.32
N PRO A 62 -22.18 -15.66 16.97
CA PRO A 62 -20.95 -16.48 16.89
C PRO A 62 -20.87 -17.55 15.75
N GLU A 63 -19.64 -18.04 15.50
CA GLU A 63 -19.27 -19.41 15.04
C GLU A 63 -19.77 -19.96 13.65
N GLU A 64 -19.14 -21.05 13.19
CA GLU A 64 -19.36 -21.83 11.93
C GLU A 64 -18.79 -21.27 10.60
N THR A 65 -17.58 -21.68 10.21
CA THR A 65 -17.19 -22.88 9.40
C THR A 65 -17.35 -22.72 7.88
N VAL A 66 -16.20 -22.87 7.21
CA VAL A 66 -15.98 -23.41 5.84
C VAL A 66 -16.97 -22.91 4.79
N GLU A 67 -16.64 -21.96 3.92
CA GLU A 67 -16.22 -22.31 2.55
C GLU A 67 -15.91 -21.01 1.79
N THR A 68 -14.67 -20.80 1.39
CA THR A 68 -14.27 -20.04 0.17
C THR A 68 -12.75 -20.09 0.06
N LEU A 69 -12.19 -21.30 0.15
CA LEU A 69 -10.79 -21.50 -0.16
C LEU A 69 -10.60 -21.36 -1.66
N LYS A 70 -9.95 -20.25 -2.06
CA LYS A 70 -9.47 -19.96 -3.42
C LYS A 70 -8.94 -21.24 -4.10
N PRO A 71 -9.20 -21.47 -5.39
CA PRO A 71 -9.00 -22.77 -6.08
C PRO A 71 -7.58 -23.36 -5.93
N ARG A 72 -6.55 -22.52 -5.80
CA ARG A 72 -5.16 -22.95 -5.57
C ARG A 72 -4.95 -23.73 -4.26
N ARG A 73 -5.75 -23.47 -3.22
CA ARG A 73 -5.64 -24.16 -1.93
C ARG A 73 -6.19 -25.60 -1.99
N LYS A 74 -7.21 -25.87 -2.82
CA LYS A 74 -7.80 -27.22 -2.93
C LYS A 74 -6.81 -28.25 -3.48
N ALA A 75 -6.05 -27.89 -4.52
CA ALA A 75 -5.02 -28.76 -5.08
C ALA A 75 -3.90 -29.08 -4.07
N ALA A 76 -3.49 -28.09 -3.27
CA ALA A 76 -2.48 -28.28 -2.23
C ALA A 76 -2.95 -29.21 -1.11
N VAL A 77 -4.20 -29.07 -0.67
CA VAL A 77 -4.80 -29.94 0.37
C VAL A 77 -4.93 -31.38 -0.13
N ALA A 78 -5.44 -31.59 -1.35
CA ALA A 78 -5.57 -32.92 -1.94
C ALA A 78 -4.21 -33.63 -2.11
N ALA A 79 -3.16 -32.89 -2.51
CA ALA A 79 -1.81 -33.44 -2.60
C ALA A 79 -1.24 -33.85 -1.23
N ASP A 80 -1.52 -33.08 -0.19
CA ASP A 80 -1.06 -33.36 1.17
C ASP A 80 -1.79 -34.56 1.80
N GLU A 81 -3.08 -34.73 1.50
CA GLU A 81 -3.87 -35.90 1.91
C GLU A 81 -3.35 -37.18 1.27
N LEU A 82 -3.10 -37.17 -0.04
CA LEU A 82 -2.49 -38.31 -0.74
C LEU A 82 -1.17 -38.68 -0.10
N ARG A 83 -0.27 -37.71 0.11
CA ARG A 83 1.06 -37.95 0.72
C ARG A 83 0.96 -38.68 2.06
N ARG A 84 -0.05 -38.37 2.89
CA ARG A 84 -0.25 -39.00 4.20
C ARG A 84 -0.75 -40.44 4.14
N GLN A 85 -1.38 -40.85 3.04
CA GLN A 85 -1.87 -42.22 2.86
C GLN A 85 -0.77 -43.20 2.43
N TRP A 86 0.36 -42.69 1.93
CA TRP A 86 1.51 -43.50 1.49
C TRP A 86 2.61 -43.62 2.57
N LEU A 87 2.37 -43.11 3.78
CA LEU A 87 3.22 -43.26 4.97
C LEU A 87 2.57 -44.23 5.94
#